data_AF-A0A372NC53-F1
#
_entry.id   AF-A0A372NC53-F1
#
_cell.length_a   1.000
_cell.length_b   1.000
_cell.length_c   1.000
_cell.angle_alpha   90.00
_cell.angle_beta   90.00
_cell.angle_gamma   90.00
#
_symmetry.space_group_name_H-M   'P 1'
#
loop_
_entity.id
_entity.type
_entity.pdbx_description
1 polymer ?
#
loop_
_entity_poly.entity_id
_entity_poly.type
_entity_poly.pdbx_seq_one_letter_code
_entity_poly.pdbx_strand_id
1 'polypeptide(L)' 'MWERFSTSGLAGSYVDDLLATGVEARMDFRPRRALDPFPFLVSPIGDDEADPFISAAYCMTENVGNAQPGP' A
#
# COMPACT_ATOMS: atom_id res chain seq x y z
N MET A 1 -4.90 4.24 -8.81
CA MET A 1 -5.03 4.73 -7.41
C MET A 1 -5.15 3.52 -6.49
N TRP A 2 -4.37 3.41 -5.40
CA TRP A 2 -4.45 2.26 -4.48
C TRP A 2 -5.49 2.49 -3.38
N GLU A 3 -6.35 1.50 -3.18
CA GLU A 3 -7.42 1.50 -2.18
C GLU A 3 -6.98 0.77 -0.92
N ARG A 4 -7.35 1.31 0.26
CA ARG A 4 -6.80 0.89 1.55
C ARG A 4 -7.85 0.17 2.38
N PHE A 5 -7.48 -0.95 2.98
CA PHE A 5 -8.36 -1.78 3.79
C PHE A 5 -7.74 -2.10 5.15
N SER A 6 -8.59 -2.13 6.17
CA SER A 6 -8.19 -2.45 7.54
C SER A 6 -8.06 -3.94 7.81
N THR A 7 -8.71 -4.77 6.98
CA THR A 7 -8.70 -6.23 7.11
C THR A 7 -8.45 -6.89 5.76
N SER A 8 -7.84 -8.08 5.79
CA SER A 8 -7.62 -8.89 4.59
C SER A 8 -8.92 -9.36 3.96
N GLY A 9 -9.98 -9.59 4.76
CA GLY A 9 -11.28 -10.00 4.26
C GLY A 9 -11.95 -8.95 3.38
N LEU A 10 -11.92 -7.68 3.80
CA LEU A 10 -12.46 -6.57 2.99
C LEU A 10 -11.62 -6.35 1.73
N ALA A 11 -10.30 -6.43 1.84
CA ALA A 11 -9.41 -6.34 0.69
C ALA A 11 -9.65 -7.47 -0.33
N GLY A 12 -9.81 -8.71 0.16
CA GLY A 12 -10.08 -9.88 -0.67
C GLY A 12 -11.42 -9.79 -1.39
N SER A 13 -12.49 -9.44 -0.66
CA SER A 13 -13.82 -9.24 -1.27
C SER A 13 -13.78 -8.20 -2.39
N TYR A 14 -13.02 -7.12 -2.19
CA TYR A 14 -12.89 -6.08 -3.21
C TYR A 14 -12.10 -6.56 -4.44
N VAL A 15 -11.06 -7.38 -4.26
CA VAL A 15 -10.36 -8.04 -5.37
C VAL A 15 -11.31 -8.97 -6.12
N ASP A 16 -12.10 -9.78 -5.42
CA ASP A 16 -13.06 -10.70 -6.03
C ASP A 16 -14.12 -9.93 -6.86
N ASP A 17 -14.61 -8.80 -6.35
CA ASP A 17 -15.54 -7.93 -7.07
C ASP A 17 -14.90 -7.36 -8.35
N LEU A 18 -13.66 -6.88 -8.28
CA LEU A 18 -12.92 -6.40 -9.45
C LEU A 18 -12.75 -7.50 -10.50
N LEU A 19 -12.31 -8.69 -10.07
CA LEU A 19 -12.14 -9.85 -10.95
C LEU A 19 -13.47 -10.29 -11.59
N ALA A 20 -14.58 -10.24 -10.84
CA ALA A 20 -15.91 -10.55 -11.36
C ALA A 20 -16.37 -9.56 -12.45
N THR A 21 -15.89 -8.32 -12.41
CA THR A 21 -16.12 -7.31 -13.46
C THR A 21 -15.13 -7.39 -14.63
N GLY A 22 -14.19 -8.34 -14.60
CA GLY A 22 -13.15 -8.50 -15.61
C GLY A 22 -11.96 -7.55 -15.44
N VAL A 23 -11.82 -6.92 -14.26
CA VAL A 23 -10.70 -6.05 -13.90
C VAL A 23 -9.68 -6.88 -13.14
N GLU A 24 -8.47 -7.03 -13.68
CA GLU A 24 -7.36 -7.62 -12.94
C GLU A 24 -7.01 -6.72 -11.75
N ALA A 25 -6.65 -7.30 -10.60
CA ALA A 25 -6.32 -6.53 -9.41
C ALA A 25 -5.17 -7.18 -8.63
N ARG A 26 -4.35 -6.35 -7.99
CA ARG A 26 -3.25 -6.74 -7.12
C ARG A 26 -3.54 -6.30 -5.70
N MET A 27 -3.34 -7.22 -4.76
CA MET A 27 -3.33 -6.93 -3.33
C MET A 27 -1.89 -6.98 -2.79
N ASP A 28 -1.49 -5.95 -2.04
CA ASP A 28 -0.23 -5.88 -1.31
C ASP A 28 -0.51 -5.72 0.19
N PHE A 29 0.24 -6.43 1.03
CA PHE A 29 0.25 -6.23 2.48
C PHE A 29 1.48 -5.42 2.89
N ARG A 30 1.27 -4.22 3.42
CA ARG A 30 2.34 -3.26 3.79
C ARG A 30 2.10 -2.67 5.19
N PRO A 31 2.43 -3.41 6.25
CA PRO A 31 2.41 -2.84 7.59
C PRO A 31 3.52 -1.79 7.73
N ARG A 32 3.21 -0.49 7.55
CA ARG A 32 4.19 0.60 7.64
C ARG A 32 4.70 0.82 9.08
N ARG A 33 3.89 0.44 10.07
CA ARG A 33 4.16 0.36 11.51
C ARG A 33 3.31 -0.78 12.10
N ALA A 34 3.68 -1.31 13.26
CA ALA A 34 2.88 -2.31 13.98
C ALA A 34 1.42 -1.88 14.29
N LEU A 35 1.08 -0.60 14.04
CA LEU A 35 -0.21 0.04 14.31
C LEU A 35 -0.87 0.65 13.06
N ASP A 36 -0.46 0.27 11.84
CA ASP A 36 -1.14 0.79 10.64
C ASP A 36 -2.60 0.30 10.61
N PRO A 37 -3.61 1.20 10.67
CA PRO A 37 -5.01 0.79 10.64
C PRO A 37 -5.46 0.30 9.27
N PHE A 38 -4.67 0.50 8.21
CA PHE A 38 -5.00 0.06 6.85
C PHE A 38 -3.79 -0.56 6.13
N PRO A 39 -3.35 -1.76 6.55
CA PRO A 39 -2.12 -2.37 6.05
C PRO A 39 -2.33 -3.13 4.72
N PHE A 40 -3.57 -3.27 4.24
CA PHE A 40 -3.88 -3.95 2.99
C PHE A 40 -4.19 -2.93 1.90
N LEU A 41 -3.48 -3.03 0.78
CA LEU A 41 -3.62 -2.13 -0.36
C LEU A 41 -4.09 -2.95 -1.56
N VAL A 42 -5.11 -2.49 -2.28
CA VAL A 42 -5.57 -3.09 -3.53
C VAL A 42 -5.46 -2.07 -4.66
N SER A 43 -4.95 -2.48 -5.82
CA SER A 43 -4.99 -1.69 -7.04
C SER A 43 -5.49 -2.54 -8.20
N PRO A 44 -6.44 -2.04 -9.01
CA PRO A 44 -6.68 -2.64 -10.32
C PRO A 44 -5.39 -2.56 -11.16
N ILE A 45 -5.08 -3.64 -11.87
CA ILE A 45 -3.99 -3.78 -12.83
C ILE A 45 -4.63 -3.48 -14.19
N GLY A 46 -4.43 -2.27 -14.70
CA GLY A 46 -5.11 -1.80 -15.91
C GLY A 46 -4.82 -0.35 -16.28
N ASP A 47 -4.38 0.46 -15.31
CA ASP A 47 -3.66 1.69 -15.60
C ASP A 47 -2.16 1.37 -15.62
N ASP A 48 -1.59 1.49 -16.81
CA ASP A 48 -0.17 1.44 -17.13
C ASP A 48 0.62 2.29 -16.11
N GLU A 49 1.79 1.81 -15.70
CA GLU A 49 2.64 2.30 -14.61
C GLU A 49 2.28 1.74 -13.22
N ALA A 50 2.95 0.64 -12.87
CA ALA A 50 3.32 0.36 -11.50
C ALA A 50 4.15 1.55 -10.97
N ASP A 51 3.46 2.58 -10.48
CA ASP A 51 4.03 3.85 -10.08
C ASP A 51 5.19 3.62 -9.07
N PRO A 52 6.45 3.84 -9.48
CA PRO A 52 7.59 3.65 -8.59
C PRO A 52 7.57 4.63 -7.42
N PHE A 53 6.75 5.69 -7.46
CA PHE A 53 6.54 6.58 -6.32
C PHE A 53 5.71 5.97 -5.20
N ILE A 54 4.97 4.88 -5.38
CA ILE A 54 4.38 4.17 -4.24
C ILE A 54 5.42 3.28 -3.55
N SER A 55 6.53 2.97 -4.24
CA SER A 55 7.74 2.52 -3.55
C SER A 55 8.44 3.71 -2.86
N ALA A 56 8.59 4.87 -3.54
CA ALA A 56 9.36 6.00 -3.04
C ALA A 56 8.70 6.84 -1.92
N ALA A 57 7.38 7.06 -1.96
CA ALA A 57 6.60 7.78 -0.93
C ALA A 57 6.52 7.00 0.38
N TYR A 58 6.89 5.70 0.36
CA TYR A 58 7.07 4.87 1.54
C TYR A 58 8.55 4.74 1.94
N CYS A 59 9.51 4.94 1.02
CA CYS A 59 10.95 5.05 1.30
C CYS A 59 11.43 6.42 1.81
N MET A 60 10.67 7.51 1.67
CA MET A 60 11.03 8.79 2.31
C MET A 60 10.68 8.85 3.81
N THR A 61 10.97 7.77 4.53
CA THR A 61 11.09 7.81 6.00
C THR A 61 12.53 7.48 6.41
N GLU A 62 13.52 7.94 5.64
CA GLU A 62 14.90 8.01 6.12
C GLU A 62 15.20 9.42 6.64
N ASN A 63 15.58 9.47 7.92
CA ASN A 63 16.31 10.53 8.61
C ASN A 63 15.70 11.95 8.67
N VAL A 64 14.74 12.16 9.56
CA VAL A 64 14.67 13.44 10.29
C VAL A 64 14.58 13.14 11.78
N GLY A 65 15.70 13.31 12.48
CA GLY A 65 15.71 13.45 13.94
C GLY A 65 16.55 12.45 14.73
N ASN A 66 17.83 12.26 14.38
CA ASN A 66 18.82 12.00 15.43
C ASN A 66 20.18 12.61 15.06
N ALA A 67 20.22 13.93 14.94
CA ALA A 67 21.48 14.64 15.15
C ALA A 67 21.79 14.55 16.65
N GLN A 68 22.54 13.52 17.05
CA GLN A 68 23.28 13.55 18.30
C GLN A 68 24.10 14.86 18.33
N PRO A 69 23.97 15.71 19.36
CA PRO A 69 25.03 16.67 19.62
C PRO A 69 26.24 15.83 20.07
N GLY A 70 27.29 15.82 19.27
CA GLY A 70 28.58 15.27 19.69
C GLY A 70 29.14 16.05 20.89
N PRO A 71 30.00 15.44 21.72
CA PRO A 71 30.68 16.13 22.80
C PRO A 71 31.62 17.23 22.29
#